data_AF-A0A957FG88-F1
#
_entry.id   AF-A0A957FG88-F1
#
_cell.length_a   1.000
_cell.length_b   1.000
_cell.length_c   1.000
_cell.angle_alpha   90.00
_cell.angle_beta   90.00
_cell.angle_gamma   90.00
#
_symmetry.space_group_name_H-M   'P 1'
#
loop_
_entity.id
_entity.type
_entity.pdbx_description
1 polymer ?
#
loop_
_entity_poly.entity_id
_entity_poly.type
_entity_poly.pdbx_seq_one_letter_code
_entity_poly.pdbx_strand_id
1 'polypeptide(L)'
;IDEVNYLMAVNPSLIGTLQKAWDHWLSDSNLLLALSGSQMGMMQKQLLSYQAPLYGRATAQFSLPPLPFSATKQFFPDYNAAERVMIYAIWGGIPAYWERLDPSVSVLENLRLQLQPSNAWMLDEPRLLLQDFLTDLYNYVGIMRAIASGEQTLSGIGKRAGLSSGHTSKYLSILRSTGFVDRQVPVTERSTDSRRGRYFVTDPYLRFYYRFLAPYQSKLALGQDKQMLVSIEHNLPGLIQDSTWQELCREWLLLASAQGELPTPIEHVGSEWKRINTFDVVGISEEEKCLILGKCLWDTVPAGVEMIHDLVKRTPSIIPTGDEDWKVYYIGFAAGGWTENATTRAEAIIADAKLRGRRKWQPIGVRLVDLETLDADFDRWSGDQEPG
;
A
#
# COMPACT_ATOMS: atom_id res chain seq x y z
N ILE A 1 27.16 -8.05 10.25
CA ILE A 1 27.76 -7.40 9.06
C ILE A 1 26.66 -6.60 8.42
N ASP A 2 26.78 -5.29 8.48
CA ASP A 2 25.79 -4.40 7.89
C ASP A 2 26.09 -4.09 6.43
N GLU A 3 25.04 -3.96 5.63
CA GLU A 3 25.08 -3.77 4.17
C GLU A 3 26.08 -4.69 3.44
N VAL A 4 25.95 -6.01 3.66
CA VAL A 4 26.84 -7.02 3.07
C VAL A 4 26.88 -6.97 1.54
N ASN A 5 25.83 -6.43 0.91
CA ASN A 5 25.74 -6.23 -0.55
C ASN A 5 26.93 -5.42 -1.10
N TYR A 6 27.39 -4.38 -0.40
CA TYR A 6 28.54 -3.59 -0.85
C TYR A 6 29.84 -4.41 -0.83
N LEU A 7 30.02 -5.24 0.21
CA LEU A 7 31.18 -6.13 0.30
C LEU A 7 31.17 -7.17 -0.82
N MET A 8 29.99 -7.66 -1.18
CA MET A 8 29.81 -8.62 -2.28
C MET A 8 30.07 -7.99 -3.65
N ALA A 9 29.70 -6.71 -3.83
CA ALA A 9 29.99 -5.97 -5.05
C ALA A 9 31.50 -5.78 -5.27
N VAL A 10 32.26 -5.57 -4.19
CA VAL A 10 33.73 -5.41 -4.25
C VAL A 10 34.44 -6.76 -4.31
N ASN A 11 33.99 -7.77 -3.56
CA ASN A 11 34.59 -9.10 -3.52
C ASN A 11 33.51 -10.20 -3.63
N PRO A 12 33.22 -10.66 -4.85
CA PRO A 12 32.24 -11.73 -5.08
C PRO A 12 32.57 -13.07 -4.40
N SER A 13 33.85 -13.31 -4.07
CA SER A 13 34.29 -14.55 -3.41
C SER A 13 34.06 -14.58 -1.89
N LEU A 14 33.68 -13.43 -1.31
CA LEU A 14 33.50 -13.27 0.13
C LEU A 14 32.52 -14.30 0.70
N ILE A 15 31.39 -14.50 0.04
CA ILE A 15 30.32 -15.38 0.53
C ILE A 15 30.77 -16.84 0.53
N GLY A 16 31.56 -17.27 -0.45
CA GLY A 16 32.15 -18.61 -0.45
C GLY A 16 33.20 -18.79 0.65
N THR A 17 33.98 -17.74 0.95
CA THR A 17 34.92 -17.76 2.07
C THR A 17 34.18 -17.83 3.41
N LEU A 18 33.11 -17.05 3.56
CA LEU A 18 32.27 -17.04 4.74
C LEU A 18 31.58 -18.39 4.96
N GLN A 19 31.08 -19.03 3.90
CA GLN A 19 30.53 -20.39 3.96
C GLN A 19 31.57 -21.37 4.50
N LYS A 20 32.79 -21.39 3.93
CA LYS A 20 33.86 -22.30 4.38
C LYS A 20 34.20 -22.09 5.85
N ALA A 21 34.32 -20.83 6.26
CA ALA A 21 34.62 -20.48 7.65
C ALA A 21 33.47 -20.90 8.58
N TRP A 22 32.23 -20.72 8.14
CA TRP A 22 31.04 -21.16 8.87
C TRP A 22 31.05 -22.66 9.11
N ASP A 23 31.23 -23.44 8.05
CA ASP A 23 31.17 -24.91 8.08
C ASP A 23 32.31 -25.55 8.86
N HIS A 24 33.49 -24.92 8.92
CA HIS A 24 34.67 -25.51 9.56
C HIS A 24 34.90 -25.04 11.00
N TRP A 25 34.47 -23.83 11.37
CA TRP A 25 34.85 -23.23 12.65
C TRP A 25 33.72 -22.47 13.34
N LEU A 26 32.89 -21.71 12.61
CA LEU A 26 31.97 -20.78 13.27
C LEU A 26 30.67 -21.46 13.74
N SER A 27 30.19 -22.51 13.06
CA SER A 27 28.93 -23.18 13.42
C SER A 27 28.94 -23.80 14.81
N ASP A 28 30.10 -24.27 15.28
CA ASP A 28 30.27 -24.89 16.59
C ASP A 28 30.79 -23.90 17.65
N SER A 29 30.87 -22.61 17.31
CA SER A 29 31.35 -21.55 18.18
C SER A 29 30.20 -20.80 18.86
N ASN A 30 30.49 -20.07 19.93
CA ASN A 30 29.51 -19.21 20.60
C ASN A 30 29.38 -17.85 19.87
N LEU A 31 29.04 -17.86 18.58
CA LEU A 31 28.94 -16.67 17.74
C LEU A 31 27.58 -16.60 17.04
N LEU A 32 26.96 -15.42 17.07
CA LEU A 32 25.80 -15.08 16.24
C LEU A 32 26.26 -14.25 15.03
N LEU A 33 26.02 -14.76 13.82
CA LEU A 33 26.29 -14.05 12.58
C LEU A 33 25.00 -13.46 12.01
N ALA A 34 24.86 -12.14 12.13
CA ALA A 34 23.80 -11.39 11.46
C ALA A 34 24.34 -10.74 10.18
N LEU A 35 23.64 -10.91 9.06
CA LEU A 35 23.91 -10.26 7.79
C LEU A 35 22.69 -9.41 7.41
N SER A 36 22.88 -8.12 7.17
CA SER A 36 21.84 -7.20 6.70
C SER A 36 22.21 -6.60 5.34
N GLY A 37 21.19 -6.17 4.61
CA GLY A 37 21.37 -5.44 3.37
C GLY A 37 20.05 -4.95 2.79
N SER A 38 20.05 -3.72 2.27
CA SER A 38 18.87 -3.06 1.71
C SER A 38 18.43 -3.62 0.35
N GLN A 39 19.34 -4.25 -0.40
CA GLN A 39 19.07 -4.78 -1.74
C GLN A 39 18.51 -6.21 -1.68
N MET A 40 17.22 -6.35 -1.35
CA MET A 40 16.58 -7.65 -1.16
C MET A 40 16.73 -8.59 -2.37
N GLY A 41 16.69 -8.07 -3.60
CA GLY A 41 16.93 -8.89 -4.80
C GLY A 41 18.36 -9.46 -4.90
N MET A 42 19.37 -8.71 -4.46
CA MET A 42 20.75 -9.21 -4.38
C MET A 42 20.92 -10.19 -3.23
N MET A 43 20.37 -9.87 -2.04
CA MET A 43 20.35 -10.75 -0.87
C MET A 43 19.71 -12.10 -1.24
N GLN A 44 18.54 -12.08 -1.90
CA GLN A 44 17.83 -13.29 -2.29
C GLN A 44 18.61 -14.10 -3.32
N LYS A 45 19.18 -13.46 -4.35
CA LYS A 45 19.92 -14.16 -5.40
C LYS A 45 21.23 -14.76 -4.90
N GLN A 46 21.99 -14.00 -4.11
CA GLN A 46 23.39 -14.32 -3.81
C GLN A 46 23.60 -14.96 -2.43
N LEU A 47 22.65 -14.81 -1.50
CA LEU A 47 22.76 -15.40 -0.15
C LEU A 47 21.69 -16.46 0.13
N LEU A 48 20.48 -16.31 -0.42
CA LEU A 48 19.32 -17.12 -0.02
C LEU A 48 18.78 -18.04 -1.11
N SER A 49 19.28 -17.96 -2.35
CA SER A 49 18.86 -18.85 -3.42
C SER A 49 19.34 -20.27 -3.15
N TYR A 50 18.67 -21.29 -3.69
CA TYR A 50 19.07 -22.69 -3.50
C TYR A 50 20.53 -22.96 -3.89
N GLN A 51 21.06 -22.20 -4.85
CA GLN A 51 22.43 -22.29 -5.33
C GLN A 51 23.40 -21.38 -4.56
N ALA A 52 22.90 -20.57 -3.62
CA ALA A 52 23.72 -19.64 -2.86
C ALA A 52 24.55 -20.36 -1.79
N PRO A 53 25.79 -19.90 -1.53
CA PRO A 53 26.69 -20.56 -0.58
C PRO A 53 26.14 -20.66 0.86
N LEU A 54 25.30 -19.70 1.29
CA LEU A 54 24.72 -19.67 2.63
C LEU A 54 23.34 -20.34 2.72
N TYR A 55 22.87 -20.95 1.63
CA TYR A 55 21.61 -21.69 1.62
C TYR A 55 21.64 -22.82 2.65
N GLY A 56 20.53 -22.96 3.40
CA GLY A 56 20.39 -23.96 4.46
C GLY A 56 21.18 -23.68 5.75
N ARG A 57 21.93 -22.56 5.83
CA ARG A 57 22.69 -22.17 7.03
C ARG A 57 22.04 -21.03 7.83
N ALA A 58 21.18 -20.25 7.18
CA ALA A 58 20.41 -19.22 7.86
C ALA A 58 19.36 -19.89 8.76
N THR A 59 19.51 -19.72 10.07
CA THR A 59 18.55 -20.20 11.08
C THR A 59 17.35 -19.27 11.23
N ALA A 60 17.51 -17.99 10.87
CA ALA A 60 16.43 -17.02 10.81
C ALA A 60 16.62 -16.09 9.60
N GLN A 61 15.51 -15.69 9.00
CA GLN A 61 15.47 -14.73 7.89
C GLN A 61 14.36 -13.73 8.17
N PHE A 62 14.72 -12.46 8.29
CA PHE A 62 13.78 -11.39 8.56
C PHE A 62 13.76 -10.44 7.36
N SER A 63 12.60 -10.31 6.74
CA SER A 63 12.31 -9.17 5.87
C SER A 63 11.60 -8.14 6.75
N LEU A 64 12.24 -6.98 6.97
CA LEU A 64 11.65 -5.91 7.77
C LEU A 64 10.79 -5.02 6.84
N PRO A 65 9.45 -5.09 6.92
CA PRO A 65 8.61 -4.16 6.20
C PRO A 65 8.65 -2.77 6.86
N PRO A 66 8.15 -1.72 6.17
CA PRO A 66 7.80 -0.47 6.82
C PRO A 66 6.87 -0.71 8.03
N LEU A 67 6.95 0.16 9.03
CA LEU A 67 6.05 0.12 10.18
C LEU A 67 4.58 0.24 9.72
N PRO A 68 3.66 -0.51 10.34
CA PRO A 68 2.24 -0.42 10.02
C PRO A 68 1.66 0.91 10.45
N PHE A 69 0.48 1.24 9.92
CA PHE A 69 -0.25 2.46 10.32
C PHE A 69 -0.54 2.52 11.82
N SER A 70 -0.83 1.39 12.47
CA SER A 70 -1.06 1.32 13.92
C SER A 70 0.09 1.92 14.74
N ALA A 71 1.34 1.78 14.28
CA ALA A 71 2.50 2.33 14.95
C ALA A 71 2.49 3.87 15.02
N THR A 72 1.78 4.55 14.11
CA THR A 72 1.68 6.02 14.12
C THR A 72 1.08 6.55 15.43
N LYS A 73 0.23 5.77 16.11
CA LYS A 73 -0.36 6.16 17.40
C LYS A 73 0.69 6.33 18.50
N GLN A 74 1.71 5.46 18.50
CA GLN A 74 2.79 5.52 19.49
C GLN A 74 3.76 6.68 19.21
N PHE A 75 4.04 6.96 17.92
CA PHE A 75 4.92 8.05 17.52
C PHE A 75 4.25 9.43 17.61
N PHE A 76 2.94 9.50 17.37
CA PHE A 76 2.18 10.75 17.27
C PHE A 76 0.87 10.69 18.08
N PRO A 77 0.95 10.55 19.42
CA PRO A 77 -0.23 10.36 20.26
C PRO A 77 -1.17 11.57 20.29
N ASP A 78 -0.64 12.78 20.03
CA ASP A 78 -1.42 14.02 20.05
C ASP A 78 -2.11 14.33 18.70
N TYR A 79 -1.74 13.63 17.63
CA TYR A 79 -2.42 13.73 16.34
C TYR A 79 -3.67 12.84 16.31
N ASN A 80 -4.76 13.41 15.81
CA ASN A 80 -5.97 12.63 15.56
C ASN A 80 -5.75 11.60 14.44
N ALA A 81 -6.68 10.65 14.28
CA ALA A 81 -6.55 9.58 13.29
C ALA A 81 -6.39 10.13 11.85
N ALA A 82 -7.04 11.24 11.51
CA ALA A 82 -6.94 11.82 10.17
C ALA A 82 -5.55 12.43 9.90
N GLU A 83 -4.99 13.11 10.89
CA GLU A 83 -3.61 13.63 10.84
C GLU A 83 -2.60 12.49 10.74
N ARG A 84 -2.80 11.40 11.48
CA ARG A 84 -1.94 10.20 11.37
C ARG A 84 -2.04 9.53 10.00
N VAL A 85 -3.22 9.49 9.38
CA VAL A 85 -3.36 9.04 7.98
C VAL A 85 -2.62 9.97 7.02
N MET A 86 -2.65 11.30 7.24
CA MET A 86 -1.85 12.24 6.44
C MET A 86 -0.34 11.99 6.60
N ILE A 87 0.13 11.76 7.83
CA ILE A 87 1.53 11.41 8.10
C ILE A 87 1.91 10.15 7.32
N TYR A 88 1.11 9.09 7.42
CA TYR A 88 1.35 7.83 6.73
C TYR A 88 1.28 7.98 5.20
N ALA A 89 0.40 8.83 4.68
CA ALA A 89 0.30 9.10 3.25
C ALA A 89 1.48 9.90 2.68
N ILE A 90 2.11 10.76 3.49
CA ILE A 90 3.24 11.61 3.07
C ILE A 90 4.58 10.92 3.28
N TRP A 91 4.79 10.27 4.42
CA TRP A 91 6.08 9.70 4.83
C TRP A 91 6.09 8.17 4.88
N GLY A 92 4.94 7.50 4.68
CA GLY A 92 4.88 6.04 4.79
C GLY A 92 5.21 5.54 6.20
N GLY A 93 5.58 4.26 6.28
CA GLY A 93 5.96 3.56 7.51
C GLY A 93 7.45 3.61 7.85
N ILE A 94 8.18 4.67 7.45
CA ILE A 94 9.65 4.71 7.61
C ILE A 94 10.01 5.47 8.90
N PRO A 95 10.54 4.79 9.95
CA PRO A 95 10.83 5.43 11.24
C PRO A 95 11.77 6.63 11.15
N ALA A 96 12.80 6.51 10.30
CA ALA A 96 13.79 7.56 10.09
C ALA A 96 13.20 8.88 9.53
N TYR A 97 12.03 8.81 8.89
CA TYR A 97 11.31 10.01 8.45
C TYR A 97 10.49 10.59 9.61
N TRP A 98 9.83 9.74 10.40
CA TRP A 98 9.02 10.13 11.54
C TRP A 98 9.84 10.81 12.65
N GLU A 99 11.05 10.33 12.92
CA GLU A 99 11.98 10.92 13.91
C GLU A 99 12.38 12.37 13.61
N ARG A 100 12.18 12.83 12.37
CA ARG A 100 12.50 14.21 11.95
C ARG A 100 11.33 15.17 12.11
N LEU A 101 10.14 14.67 12.42
CA LEU A 101 8.93 15.46 12.55
C LEU A 101 8.82 16.03 13.96
N ASP A 102 8.29 17.25 14.06
CA ASP A 102 7.94 17.88 15.33
C ASP A 102 6.46 17.60 15.64
N PRO A 103 6.11 16.73 16.59
CA PRO A 103 4.72 16.39 16.87
C PRO A 103 3.90 17.55 17.46
N SER A 104 4.55 18.67 17.84
CA SER A 104 3.88 19.84 18.42
C SER A 104 3.26 20.81 17.40
N VAL A 105 3.59 20.66 16.11
CA VAL A 105 3.06 21.49 15.02
C VAL A 105 2.09 20.70 14.14
N SER A 106 1.39 21.34 13.21
CA SER A 106 0.49 20.61 12.29
C SER A 106 1.27 19.78 11.25
N VAL A 107 0.64 18.76 10.66
CA VAL A 107 1.24 17.92 9.60
C VAL A 107 1.76 18.76 8.42
N LEU A 108 1.00 19.76 7.99
CA LEU A 108 1.41 20.65 6.89
C LEU A 108 2.56 21.58 7.28
N GLU A 109 2.62 22.01 8.53
CA GLU A 109 3.75 22.79 9.03
C GLU A 109 5.01 21.93 9.11
N ASN A 110 4.90 20.68 9.55
CA ASN A 110 5.98 19.70 9.47
C ASN A 110 6.50 19.56 8.03
N LEU A 111 5.60 19.34 7.06
CA LEU A 111 5.98 19.29 5.65
C LEU A 111 6.74 20.56 5.21
N ARG A 112 6.27 21.75 5.59
CA ARG A 112 6.96 23.01 5.27
C ARG A 112 8.37 23.05 5.88
N LEU A 113 8.53 22.65 7.13
CA LEU A 113 9.82 22.61 7.82
C LEU A 113 10.81 21.66 7.13
N GLN A 114 10.34 20.50 6.65
CA GLN A 114 11.17 19.52 5.94
C GLN A 114 11.50 19.93 4.48
N LEU A 115 10.87 20.97 3.94
CA LEU A 115 11.15 21.51 2.60
C LEU A 115 12.07 22.74 2.63
N GLN A 116 12.47 23.20 3.82
CA GLN A 116 13.39 24.33 3.92
C GLN A 116 14.76 23.97 3.32
N PRO A 117 15.45 24.89 2.64
CA PRO A 117 16.75 24.62 2.04
C PRO A 117 17.82 24.11 3.03
N SER A 118 17.70 24.46 4.31
CA SER A 118 18.56 23.94 5.38
C SER A 118 18.34 22.45 5.67
N ASN A 119 17.18 21.89 5.29
CA ASN A 119 16.72 20.53 5.59
C ASN A 119 16.22 19.79 4.32
N ALA A 120 16.84 20.01 3.16
CA ALA A 120 16.37 19.51 1.85
C ALA A 120 16.47 17.98 1.61
N TRP A 121 16.55 17.15 2.64
CA TRP A 121 16.65 15.70 2.50
C TRP A 121 15.47 15.10 1.71
N MET A 122 14.25 15.62 1.92
CA MET A 122 13.05 15.20 1.18
C MET A 122 13.14 15.50 -0.34
N LEU A 123 14.11 16.29 -0.80
CA LEU A 123 14.31 16.54 -2.23
C LEU A 123 15.31 15.59 -2.85
N ASP A 124 16.31 15.17 -2.07
CA ASP A 124 17.37 14.28 -2.50
C ASP A 124 17.01 12.80 -2.33
N GLU A 125 16.18 12.45 -1.35
CA GLU A 125 15.82 11.07 -1.00
C GLU A 125 15.34 10.23 -2.20
N PRO A 126 14.41 10.68 -3.06
CA PRO A 126 13.94 9.85 -4.17
C PRO A 126 15.03 9.63 -5.22
N ARG A 127 15.96 10.58 -5.35
CA ARG A 127 17.11 10.41 -6.24
C ARG A 127 18.04 9.36 -5.65
N LEU A 128 18.36 9.42 -4.35
CA LEU A 128 19.21 8.43 -3.68
C LEU A 128 18.59 7.03 -3.78
N LEU A 129 17.30 6.90 -3.44
CA LEU A 129 16.54 5.66 -3.53
C LEU A 129 16.51 5.08 -4.94
N LEU A 130 16.52 5.89 -6.01
CA LEU A 130 16.52 5.36 -7.39
C LEU A 130 17.92 5.16 -7.96
N GLN A 131 18.90 5.98 -7.58
CA GLN A 131 20.26 5.96 -8.15
C GLN A 131 20.99 4.66 -7.85
N ASP A 132 20.75 4.07 -6.68
CA ASP A 132 21.34 2.78 -6.31
C ASP A 132 20.84 1.62 -7.19
N PHE A 133 19.73 1.82 -7.90
CA PHE A 133 19.08 0.77 -8.68
C PHE A 133 19.05 1.02 -10.18
N LEU A 134 19.18 2.28 -10.64
CA LEU A 134 18.79 2.68 -12.01
C LEU A 134 19.82 3.59 -12.72
N THR A 135 20.20 3.20 -13.94
CA THR A 135 21.22 3.89 -14.75
C THR A 135 20.68 5.02 -15.65
N ASP A 136 19.38 5.02 -15.99
CA ASP A 136 18.72 6.06 -16.82
C ASP A 136 17.55 6.72 -16.07
N LEU A 137 17.90 7.64 -15.16
CA LEU A 137 16.97 8.21 -14.21
C LEU A 137 15.80 8.98 -14.86
N TYR A 138 16.00 9.59 -16.03
CA TYR A 138 15.01 10.46 -16.67
C TYR A 138 13.72 9.70 -17.02
N ASN A 139 13.86 8.54 -17.65
CA ASN A 139 12.72 7.74 -18.09
C ASN A 139 11.97 7.10 -16.92
N TYR A 140 12.70 6.65 -15.89
CA TYR A 140 12.08 6.13 -14.67
C TYR A 140 11.31 7.20 -13.92
N VAL A 141 11.88 8.39 -13.75
CA VAL A 141 11.19 9.54 -13.14
C VAL A 141 9.94 9.90 -13.95
N GLY A 142 10.01 9.89 -15.28
CA GLY A 142 8.84 10.12 -16.15
C GLY A 142 7.70 9.14 -15.89
N ILE A 143 8.02 7.85 -15.76
CA ILE A 143 7.04 6.79 -15.44
C ILE A 143 6.49 6.96 -14.02
N MET A 144 7.34 7.18 -13.02
CA MET A 144 6.91 7.39 -11.63
C MET A 144 5.96 8.58 -11.50
N ARG A 145 6.26 9.70 -12.19
CA ARG A 145 5.38 10.88 -12.25
C ARG A 145 4.04 10.58 -12.92
N ALA A 146 4.04 9.79 -14.00
CA ALA A 146 2.81 9.38 -14.66
C ALA A 146 1.92 8.57 -13.71
N ILE A 147 2.48 7.56 -13.04
CA ILE A 147 1.74 6.72 -12.09
C ILE A 147 1.24 7.53 -10.90
N ALA A 148 2.10 8.35 -10.29
CA ALA A 148 1.73 9.20 -9.15
C ALA A 148 0.66 10.26 -9.50
N SER A 149 0.49 10.58 -10.78
CA SER A 149 -0.58 11.45 -11.29
C SER A 149 -1.88 10.70 -11.62
N GLY A 150 -1.95 9.40 -11.35
CA GLY A 150 -3.15 8.56 -11.55
C GLY A 150 -3.15 7.70 -12.82
N GLU A 151 -2.10 7.74 -13.66
CA GLU A 151 -2.02 6.86 -14.83
C GLU A 151 -1.62 5.44 -14.42
N GLN A 152 -2.58 4.51 -14.49
CA GLN A 152 -2.38 3.14 -14.00
C GLN A 152 -2.19 2.10 -15.11
N THR A 153 -2.39 2.47 -16.38
CA THR A 153 -2.31 1.52 -17.51
C THR A 153 -1.00 1.68 -18.29
N LEU A 154 -0.48 0.60 -18.88
CA LEU A 154 0.74 0.65 -19.71
C LEU A 154 0.66 1.75 -20.78
N SER A 155 -0.49 1.84 -21.47
CA SER A 155 -0.73 2.83 -22.52
C SER A 155 -0.79 4.26 -21.98
N GLY A 156 -1.54 4.48 -20.89
CA GLY A 156 -1.65 5.79 -20.24
C GLY A 156 -0.32 6.30 -19.71
N ILE A 157 0.43 5.44 -19.02
CA ILE A 157 1.77 5.72 -18.50
C ILE A 157 2.73 6.06 -19.64
N GLY A 158 2.78 5.23 -20.70
CA GLY A 158 3.65 5.47 -21.84
C GLY A 158 3.34 6.79 -22.55
N LYS A 159 2.06 7.08 -22.78
CA LYS A 159 1.61 8.35 -23.37
C LYS A 159 2.00 9.56 -22.52
N ARG A 160 1.80 9.49 -21.19
CA ARG A 160 2.13 10.57 -20.26
C ARG A 160 3.63 10.79 -20.13
N ALA A 161 4.42 9.71 -20.14
CA ALA A 161 5.87 9.76 -20.07
C ALA A 161 6.56 10.08 -21.41
N GLY A 162 5.81 10.11 -22.52
CA GLY A 162 6.36 10.33 -23.86
C GLY A 162 7.19 9.13 -24.38
N LEU A 163 6.84 7.92 -23.97
CA LEU A 163 7.58 6.69 -24.27
C LEU A 163 6.78 5.76 -25.20
N SER A 164 7.51 4.99 -26.01
CA SER A 164 6.92 3.89 -26.77
C SER A 164 6.51 2.74 -25.84
N SER A 165 5.49 1.96 -26.25
CA SER A 165 4.98 0.83 -25.45
C SER A 165 6.08 -0.15 -25.03
N GLY A 166 7.03 -0.47 -25.94
CA GLY A 166 8.15 -1.36 -25.64
C GLY A 166 9.10 -0.80 -24.59
N HIS A 167 9.44 0.49 -24.66
CA HIS A 167 10.26 1.15 -23.65
C HIS A 167 9.54 1.26 -22.31
N THR A 168 8.26 1.64 -22.31
CA THR A 168 7.45 1.68 -21.07
C THR A 168 7.39 0.32 -20.39
N SER A 169 7.18 -0.75 -21.15
CA SER A 169 7.17 -2.12 -20.62
C SER A 169 8.50 -2.51 -20.00
N LYS A 170 9.63 -2.18 -20.67
CA LYS A 170 10.98 -2.45 -20.15
C LYS A 170 11.22 -1.74 -18.82
N TYR A 171 10.94 -0.44 -18.76
CA TYR A 171 11.16 0.35 -17.55
C TYR A 171 10.23 -0.07 -16.40
N LEU A 172 8.96 -0.35 -16.67
CA LEU A 172 8.04 -0.88 -15.66
C LEU A 172 8.48 -2.25 -15.14
N SER A 173 9.03 -3.12 -15.99
CA SER A 173 9.56 -4.41 -15.55
C SER A 173 10.72 -4.24 -14.56
N ILE A 174 11.60 -3.26 -14.80
CA ILE A 174 12.72 -2.98 -13.90
C ILE A 174 12.22 -2.40 -12.58
N LEU A 175 11.36 -1.37 -12.62
CA LEU A 175 10.75 -0.80 -11.40
C LEU A 175 9.95 -1.83 -10.58
N ARG A 176 9.37 -2.84 -11.24
CA ARG A 176 8.73 -3.98 -10.56
C ARG A 176 9.74 -4.88 -9.87
N SER A 177 10.85 -5.18 -10.54
CA SER A 177 11.90 -6.02 -9.94
C SER A 177 12.59 -5.36 -8.74
N THR A 178 12.58 -4.03 -8.66
CA THR A 178 13.10 -3.29 -7.50
C THR A 178 12.07 -3.11 -6.39
N GLY A 179 10.79 -3.37 -6.66
CA GLY A 179 9.70 -3.16 -5.70
C GLY A 179 9.17 -1.73 -5.60
N PHE A 180 9.65 -0.78 -6.42
CA PHE A 180 9.15 0.61 -6.44
C PHE A 180 7.78 0.74 -7.11
N VAL A 181 7.48 -0.17 -8.02
CA VAL A 181 6.19 -0.25 -8.70
C VAL A 181 5.64 -1.64 -8.55
N ASP A 182 4.39 -1.76 -8.12
CA ASP A 182 3.67 -3.02 -8.15
C ASP A 182 2.68 -3.03 -9.32
N ARG A 183 2.36 -4.24 -9.79
CA ARG A 183 1.33 -4.45 -10.80
C ARG A 183 0.22 -5.32 -10.22
N GLN A 184 -0.89 -4.69 -9.86
CA GLN A 184 -2.06 -5.37 -9.32
C GLN A 184 -3.00 -5.77 -10.47
N VAL A 185 -3.65 -6.92 -10.32
CA VAL A 185 -4.75 -7.37 -11.18
C VAL A 185 -6.05 -7.37 -10.38
N PRO A 186 -7.23 -7.29 -11.03
CA PRO A 186 -8.48 -7.44 -10.31
C PRO A 186 -8.48 -8.73 -9.48
N VAL A 187 -8.93 -8.67 -8.23
CA VAL A 187 -8.83 -9.81 -7.29
C VAL A 187 -9.53 -11.08 -7.79
N THR A 188 -10.51 -10.95 -8.69
CA THR A 188 -11.21 -12.09 -9.30
C THR A 188 -10.40 -12.79 -10.40
N GLU A 189 -9.26 -12.25 -10.83
CA GLU A 189 -8.40 -12.83 -11.86
C GLU A 189 -7.39 -13.80 -11.23
N ARG A 190 -7.44 -15.07 -11.62
CA ARG A 190 -6.51 -16.11 -11.12
C ARG A 190 -5.09 -15.99 -11.65
N SER A 191 -4.88 -15.26 -12.74
CA SER A 191 -3.57 -15.11 -13.38
C SER A 191 -3.03 -13.70 -13.17
N THR A 192 -1.79 -13.63 -12.69
CA THR A 192 -1.02 -12.39 -12.58
C THR A 192 -0.75 -11.73 -13.94
N ASP A 193 -0.88 -12.46 -15.05
CA ASP A 193 -0.64 -11.97 -16.41
C ASP A 193 -1.90 -11.37 -17.08
N SER A 194 -2.99 -11.18 -16.32
CA SER A 194 -4.23 -10.60 -16.83
C SER A 194 -3.99 -9.26 -17.54
N ARG A 195 -4.60 -9.05 -18.72
CA ARG A 195 -4.49 -7.79 -19.49
C ARG A 195 -5.09 -6.58 -18.77
N ARG A 196 -5.83 -6.81 -17.68
CA ARG A 196 -6.47 -5.78 -16.87
C ARG A 196 -5.57 -5.25 -15.76
N GLY A 197 -4.31 -5.69 -15.68
CA GLY A 197 -3.40 -5.22 -14.64
C GLY A 197 -3.13 -3.71 -14.69
N ARG A 198 -2.94 -3.14 -13.50
CA ARG A 198 -2.70 -1.72 -13.25
C ARG A 198 -1.42 -1.56 -12.44
N TYR A 199 -0.69 -0.47 -12.68
CA TYR A 199 0.59 -0.19 -12.03
C TYR A 199 0.42 0.87 -10.94
N PHE A 200 1.09 0.66 -9.81
CA PHE A 200 1.01 1.52 -8.64
C PHE A 200 2.41 1.75 -8.07
N VAL A 201 2.70 2.97 -7.62
CA VAL A 201 3.90 3.23 -6.80
C VAL A 201 3.63 2.67 -5.41
N THR A 202 4.51 1.82 -4.92
CA THR A 202 4.36 1.08 -3.67
C THR A 202 4.58 1.96 -2.45
N ASP A 203 5.64 2.77 -2.48
CA ASP A 203 6.04 3.61 -1.37
C ASP A 203 5.19 4.90 -1.28
N PRO A 204 4.53 5.19 -0.14
CA PRO A 204 3.70 6.39 0.03
C PRO A 204 4.49 7.68 -0.17
N TYR A 205 5.74 7.74 0.31
CA TYR A 205 6.57 8.93 0.17
C TYR A 205 6.97 9.20 -1.28
N LEU A 206 7.37 8.20 -2.05
CA LEU A 206 7.62 8.34 -3.49
C LEU A 206 6.37 8.77 -4.24
N ARG A 207 5.20 8.22 -3.89
CA ARG A 207 3.91 8.61 -4.46
C ARG A 207 3.60 10.08 -4.20
N PHE A 208 3.75 10.53 -2.95
CA PHE A 208 3.61 11.92 -2.55
C PHE A 208 4.60 12.82 -3.29
N TYR A 209 5.89 12.47 -3.27
CA TYR A 209 6.95 13.23 -3.89
C TYR A 209 6.72 13.44 -5.38
N TYR A 210 6.46 12.38 -6.15
CA TYR A 210 6.32 12.49 -7.60
C TYR A 210 5.03 13.20 -8.03
N ARG A 211 3.98 13.16 -7.20
CA ARG A 211 2.74 13.90 -7.43
C ARG A 211 2.91 15.39 -7.10
N PHE A 212 3.55 15.71 -5.99
CA PHE A 212 3.49 17.06 -5.41
C PHE A 212 4.81 17.83 -5.39
N LEU A 213 5.95 17.19 -5.14
CA LEU A 213 7.24 17.89 -4.99
C LEU A 213 8.03 17.93 -6.30
N ALA A 214 8.07 16.82 -7.05
CA ALA A 214 8.78 16.74 -8.31
C ALA A 214 8.38 17.84 -9.34
N PRO A 215 7.10 18.26 -9.47
CA PRO A 215 6.74 19.37 -10.36
C PRO A 215 7.24 20.75 -9.92
N TYR A 216 7.61 20.94 -8.65
CA TYR A 216 7.94 22.24 -8.07
C TYR A 216 9.42 22.38 -7.70
N GLN A 217 10.30 21.42 -8.04
CA GLN A 217 11.74 21.45 -7.68
C GLN A 217 12.43 22.80 -7.97
N SER A 218 12.20 23.38 -9.15
CA SER A 218 12.81 24.67 -9.51
C SER A 218 12.29 25.84 -8.65
N LYS A 219 11.03 25.79 -8.19
CA LYS A 219 10.44 26.82 -7.33
C LYS A 219 10.86 26.64 -5.86
N LEU A 220 11.02 25.39 -5.42
CA LEU A 220 11.55 25.07 -4.09
C LEU A 220 12.99 25.56 -3.92
N ALA A 221 13.83 25.41 -4.95
CA ALA A 221 15.18 25.96 -4.96
C ALA A 221 15.21 27.51 -4.82
N LEU A 222 14.11 28.19 -5.16
CA LEU A 222 13.95 29.64 -5.04
C LEU A 222 13.20 30.06 -3.75
N GLY A 223 12.91 29.13 -2.84
CA GLY A 223 12.18 29.41 -1.60
C GLY A 223 10.70 29.80 -1.80
N GLN A 224 10.10 29.45 -2.95
CA GLN A 224 8.70 29.77 -3.28
C GLN A 224 7.77 28.61 -2.92
N ASP A 225 7.72 28.26 -1.64
CA ASP A 225 6.99 27.11 -1.08
C ASP A 225 5.49 27.37 -0.88
N LYS A 226 5.09 28.60 -0.55
CA LYS A 226 3.69 28.94 -0.19
C LYS A 226 2.63 28.47 -1.19
N GLN A 227 2.80 28.78 -2.48
CA GLN A 227 1.83 28.39 -3.51
C GLN A 227 1.75 26.87 -3.68
N MET A 228 2.89 26.18 -3.53
CA MET A 228 2.94 24.73 -3.58
C MET A 228 2.24 24.12 -2.37
N LEU A 229 2.47 24.63 -1.15
CA LEU A 229 1.81 24.13 0.06
C LEU A 229 0.29 24.25 -0.01
N VAL A 230 -0.24 25.38 -0.50
CA VAL A 230 -1.68 25.56 -0.75
C VAL A 230 -2.19 24.53 -1.77
N SER A 231 -1.43 24.28 -2.82
CA SER A 231 -1.76 23.25 -3.82
C SER A 231 -1.76 21.85 -3.20
N ILE A 232 -0.79 21.54 -2.35
CA ILE A 232 -0.69 20.25 -1.65
C ILE A 232 -1.88 20.08 -0.72
N GLU A 233 -2.16 21.04 0.15
CA GLU A 233 -3.29 21.01 1.08
C GLU A 233 -4.61 20.75 0.36
N HIS A 234 -4.85 21.42 -0.77
CA HIS A 234 -6.06 21.23 -1.56
C HIS A 234 -6.17 19.85 -2.22
N ASN A 235 -5.05 19.27 -2.66
CA ASN A 235 -5.05 18.05 -3.48
C ASN A 235 -4.67 16.77 -2.70
N LEU A 236 -4.15 16.91 -1.47
CA LEU A 236 -3.76 15.80 -0.61
C LEU A 236 -4.92 14.86 -0.26
N PRO A 237 -6.15 15.34 0.03
CA PRO A 237 -7.30 14.44 0.24
C PRO A 237 -7.54 13.50 -0.94
N GLY A 238 -7.35 13.97 -2.18
CA GLY A 238 -7.43 13.13 -3.37
C GLY A 238 -6.34 12.05 -3.41
N LEU A 239 -5.10 12.37 -3.01
CA LEU A 239 -4.05 11.35 -2.88
C LEU A 239 -4.42 10.28 -1.86
N ILE A 240 -4.94 10.69 -0.69
CA ILE A 240 -5.35 9.77 0.37
C ILE A 240 -6.49 8.87 -0.09
N GLN A 241 -7.55 9.45 -0.70
CA GLN A 241 -8.69 8.73 -1.27
C GLN A 241 -8.26 7.68 -2.31
N ASP A 242 -7.36 8.05 -3.22
CA ASP A 242 -6.97 7.20 -4.35
C ASP A 242 -5.97 6.10 -3.95
N SER A 243 -5.41 6.17 -2.74
CA SER A 243 -4.31 5.30 -2.35
C SER A 243 -4.35 4.89 -0.88
N THR A 244 -3.75 5.66 0.03
CA THR A 244 -3.56 5.29 1.45
C THR A 244 -4.84 4.82 2.13
N TRP A 245 -5.98 5.51 1.92
CA TRP A 245 -7.24 5.11 2.55
C TRP A 245 -7.72 3.73 2.09
N GLN A 246 -7.61 3.43 0.79
CA GLN A 246 -7.97 2.13 0.24
C GLN A 246 -6.99 1.03 0.67
N GLU A 247 -5.71 1.36 0.83
CA GLU A 247 -4.69 0.46 1.39
C GLU A 247 -5.05 0.08 2.82
N LEU A 248 -5.35 1.07 3.67
CA LEU A 248 -5.76 0.83 5.07
C LEU A 248 -7.08 0.06 5.18
N CYS A 249 -8.08 0.33 4.33
CA CYS A 249 -9.33 -0.42 4.37
C CYS A 249 -9.16 -1.88 3.94
N ARG A 250 -8.24 -2.18 3.01
CA ARG A 250 -7.89 -3.55 2.62
C ARG A 250 -7.11 -4.26 3.72
N GLU A 251 -6.17 -3.57 4.36
CA GLU A 251 -5.44 -4.09 5.52
C GLU A 251 -6.38 -4.39 6.69
N TRP A 252 -7.30 -3.46 6.99
CA TRP A 252 -8.35 -3.65 8.00
C TRP A 252 -9.19 -4.90 7.69
N LEU A 253 -9.59 -5.11 6.42
CA LEU A 253 -10.37 -6.29 6.04
C LEU A 253 -9.60 -7.59 6.29
N LEU A 254 -8.31 -7.61 5.97
CA LEU A 254 -7.45 -8.77 6.19
C LEU A 254 -7.33 -9.08 7.69
N LEU A 255 -7.09 -8.07 8.52
CA LEU A 255 -6.98 -8.25 9.97
C LEU A 255 -8.32 -8.62 10.61
N ALA A 256 -9.42 -7.99 10.20
CA ALA A 256 -10.77 -8.36 10.65
C ALA A 256 -11.08 -9.83 10.36
N SER A 257 -10.64 -10.34 9.20
CA SER A 257 -10.78 -11.76 8.88
C SER A 257 -9.99 -12.65 9.83
N ALA A 258 -8.73 -12.28 10.13
CA ALA A 258 -7.87 -13.04 11.04
C ALA A 258 -8.43 -13.07 12.48
N GLN A 259 -9.13 -12.01 12.87
CA GLN A 259 -9.71 -11.84 14.21
C GLN A 259 -11.13 -12.43 14.33
N GLY A 260 -11.67 -13.04 13.27
CA GLY A 260 -13.03 -13.60 13.28
C GLY A 260 -14.15 -12.56 13.35
N GLU A 261 -13.86 -11.31 12.98
CA GLU A 261 -14.78 -10.17 12.99
C GLU A 261 -15.66 -10.09 11.71
N LEU A 262 -15.52 -11.09 10.83
CA LEU A 262 -16.21 -11.20 9.55
C LEU A 262 -17.08 -12.47 9.52
N PRO A 263 -18.14 -12.53 8.68
CA PRO A 263 -19.01 -13.69 8.60
C PRO A 263 -18.33 -14.96 8.04
N THR A 264 -17.14 -14.83 7.46
CA THR A 264 -16.35 -15.92 6.89
C THR A 264 -14.86 -15.55 6.92
N PRO A 265 -13.95 -16.53 7.02
CA PRO A 265 -12.56 -16.33 6.68
C PRO A 265 -12.40 -15.91 5.22
N ILE A 266 -11.45 -15.03 4.95
CA ILE A 266 -11.16 -14.50 3.61
C ILE A 266 -9.79 -15.00 3.14
N GLU A 267 -9.76 -15.57 1.94
CA GLU A 267 -8.55 -16.14 1.32
C GLU A 267 -7.79 -15.07 0.53
N HIS A 268 -8.52 -14.17 -0.12
CA HIS A 268 -7.95 -13.15 -1.00
C HIS A 268 -8.59 -11.79 -0.72
N VAL A 269 -7.75 -10.77 -0.53
CA VAL A 269 -8.16 -9.36 -0.40
C VAL A 269 -7.51 -8.56 -1.52
N GLY A 270 -8.30 -7.70 -2.16
CA GLY A 270 -7.79 -6.80 -3.19
C GLY A 270 -8.84 -5.81 -3.66
N SER A 271 -8.67 -5.31 -4.88
CA SER A 271 -9.63 -4.41 -5.53
C SER A 271 -10.12 -5.02 -6.84
N GLU A 272 -11.28 -4.59 -7.32
CA GLU A 272 -11.85 -5.05 -8.59
C GLU A 272 -12.17 -3.85 -9.48
N TRP A 273 -11.81 -3.92 -10.76
CA TRP A 273 -12.11 -2.86 -11.71
C TRP A 273 -12.55 -3.40 -13.07
N LYS A 274 -13.82 -3.23 -13.40
CA LYS A 274 -14.38 -3.40 -14.74
C LYS A 274 -14.54 -2.02 -15.40
N ARG A 275 -14.81 -1.99 -16.71
CA ARG A 275 -14.88 -0.74 -17.50
C ARG A 275 -15.80 0.33 -16.89
N ILE A 276 -16.81 -0.06 -16.13
CA ILE A 276 -17.85 0.81 -15.56
C ILE A 276 -17.94 0.70 -14.02
N ASN A 277 -17.54 -0.43 -13.44
CA ASN A 277 -17.69 -0.69 -12.01
C ASN A 277 -16.33 -0.93 -11.36
N THR A 278 -16.04 -0.18 -10.32
CA THR A 278 -14.89 -0.38 -9.43
C THR A 278 -15.38 -0.71 -8.02
N PHE A 279 -14.64 -1.60 -7.37
CA PHE A 279 -14.75 -1.91 -5.95
C PHE A 279 -13.36 -1.73 -5.34
N ASP A 280 -13.27 -0.84 -4.36
CA ASP A 280 -11.99 -0.45 -3.77
C ASP A 280 -11.45 -1.57 -2.87
N VAL A 281 -12.37 -2.27 -2.20
CA VAL A 281 -12.07 -3.39 -1.28
C VAL A 281 -12.94 -4.57 -1.67
N VAL A 282 -12.32 -5.73 -1.90
CA VAL A 282 -13.00 -6.99 -2.16
C VAL A 282 -12.31 -8.10 -1.39
N GLY A 283 -13.07 -8.84 -0.59
CA GLY A 283 -12.66 -10.10 0.02
C GLY A 283 -13.32 -11.29 -0.68
N ILE A 284 -12.57 -12.35 -0.95
CA ILE A 284 -13.08 -13.59 -1.53
C ILE A 284 -12.82 -14.75 -0.58
N SER A 285 -13.89 -15.50 -0.28
CA SER A 285 -13.83 -16.86 0.25
C SER A 285 -14.38 -17.80 -0.83
N GLU A 286 -13.51 -18.55 -1.50
CA GLU A 286 -13.93 -19.54 -2.49
C GLU A 286 -14.54 -20.77 -1.81
N GLU A 287 -14.08 -21.13 -0.61
CA GLU A 287 -14.60 -22.27 0.17
C GLU A 287 -16.06 -22.05 0.60
N GLU A 288 -16.33 -20.91 1.24
CA GLU A 288 -17.67 -20.57 1.77
C GLU A 288 -18.57 -19.86 0.75
N LYS A 289 -18.09 -19.70 -0.49
CA LYS A 289 -18.75 -18.99 -1.59
C LYS A 289 -19.27 -17.63 -1.17
N CYS A 290 -18.40 -16.84 -0.55
CA CYS A 290 -18.75 -15.55 0.01
C CYS A 290 -17.84 -14.43 -0.50
N LEU A 291 -18.45 -13.32 -0.90
CA LEU A 291 -17.77 -12.08 -1.26
C LEU A 291 -18.00 -11.04 -0.18
N ILE A 292 -16.95 -10.31 0.16
CA ILE A 292 -17.05 -9.05 0.89
C ILE A 292 -16.82 -7.93 -0.11
N LEU A 293 -17.79 -7.04 -0.27
CA LEU A 293 -17.71 -5.90 -1.19
C LEU A 293 -17.68 -4.60 -0.42
N GLY A 294 -16.59 -3.86 -0.60
CA GLY A 294 -16.38 -2.58 0.07
C GLY A 294 -16.10 -1.42 -0.86
N LYS A 295 -16.48 -0.24 -0.37
CA LYS A 295 -16.23 1.05 -1.02
C LYS A 295 -15.63 2.00 0.01
N CYS A 296 -14.69 2.82 -0.45
CA CYS A 296 -13.96 3.75 0.41
C CYS A 296 -14.31 5.19 0.07
N LEU A 297 -14.56 5.99 1.10
CA LEU A 297 -14.74 7.43 1.01
C LEU A 297 -13.88 8.13 2.06
N TRP A 298 -12.98 8.98 1.59
CA TRP A 298 -12.17 9.91 2.36
C TRP A 298 -12.73 11.31 2.17
N ASP A 299 -13.60 11.70 3.08
CA ASP A 299 -14.23 13.02 3.13
C ASP A 299 -14.49 13.35 4.61
N THR A 300 -14.56 14.64 4.93
CA THR A 300 -15.00 15.09 6.26
C THR A 300 -16.52 15.07 6.39
N VAL A 301 -17.24 15.09 5.27
CA VAL A 301 -18.71 14.96 5.26
C VAL A 301 -19.11 13.49 5.46
N PRO A 302 -20.00 13.18 6.41
CA PRO A 302 -20.49 11.83 6.63
C PRO A 302 -21.13 11.23 5.37
N ALA A 303 -20.85 9.95 5.12
CA ALA A 303 -21.42 9.23 3.99
C ALA A 303 -22.93 8.98 4.16
N GLY A 304 -23.66 9.10 3.05
CA GLY A 304 -25.07 8.79 2.99
C GLY A 304 -25.34 7.35 2.55
N VAL A 305 -26.63 7.02 2.57
CA VAL A 305 -27.14 5.68 2.28
C VAL A 305 -26.94 5.27 0.80
N GLU A 306 -26.78 6.26 -0.09
CA GLU A 306 -26.50 6.09 -1.51
C GLU A 306 -25.23 5.28 -1.78
N MET A 307 -24.23 5.34 -0.90
CA MET A 307 -23.00 4.57 -1.00
C MET A 307 -23.27 3.05 -0.95
N ILE A 308 -24.16 2.63 -0.05
CA ILE A 308 -24.57 1.23 0.12
C ILE A 308 -25.44 0.79 -1.06
N HIS A 309 -26.37 1.65 -1.48
CA HIS A 309 -27.19 1.38 -2.67
C HIS A 309 -26.35 1.17 -3.93
N ASP A 310 -25.31 1.98 -4.13
CA ASP A 310 -24.39 1.86 -5.27
C ASP A 310 -23.63 0.52 -5.23
N LEU A 311 -23.14 0.10 -4.06
CA LEU A 311 -22.51 -1.21 -3.88
C LEU A 311 -23.44 -2.38 -4.24
N VAL A 312 -24.65 -2.38 -3.69
CA VAL A 312 -25.67 -3.42 -3.99
C VAL A 312 -26.03 -3.43 -5.47
N LYS A 313 -26.18 -2.25 -6.09
CA LYS A 313 -26.48 -2.11 -7.52
C LYS A 313 -25.38 -2.66 -8.42
N ARG A 314 -24.10 -2.51 -8.03
CA ARG A 314 -22.94 -2.98 -8.81
C ARG A 314 -22.63 -4.47 -8.60
N THR A 315 -23.14 -5.07 -7.53
CA THR A 315 -22.86 -6.47 -7.13
C THR A 315 -22.97 -7.48 -8.28
N PRO A 316 -24.01 -7.46 -9.16
CA PRO A 316 -24.11 -8.44 -10.25
C PRO A 316 -22.92 -8.46 -11.21
N SER A 317 -22.14 -7.37 -11.26
CA SER A 317 -20.99 -7.29 -12.16
C SER A 317 -19.76 -8.03 -11.66
N ILE A 318 -19.68 -8.43 -10.38
CA ILE A 318 -18.52 -9.12 -9.80
C ILE A 318 -18.79 -10.58 -9.43
N ILE A 319 -20.06 -10.98 -9.29
CA ILE A 319 -20.42 -12.37 -8.97
C ILE A 319 -19.77 -13.34 -9.99
N PRO A 320 -19.02 -14.35 -9.52
CA PRO A 320 -18.43 -15.36 -10.40
C PRO A 320 -19.48 -16.05 -11.27
N THR A 321 -19.13 -16.33 -12.52
CA THR A 321 -20.01 -17.05 -13.44
C THR A 321 -20.01 -18.53 -13.09
N GLY A 322 -21.15 -19.05 -12.67
CA GLY A 322 -21.35 -20.46 -12.34
C GLY A 322 -22.78 -20.71 -11.86
N ASP A 323 -23.11 -21.94 -11.50
CA ASP A 323 -24.44 -22.30 -10.94
C ASP A 323 -24.47 -22.30 -9.41
N GLU A 324 -23.39 -21.86 -8.78
CA GLU A 324 -23.29 -21.70 -7.34
C GLU A 324 -23.94 -20.39 -6.88
N ASP A 325 -24.62 -20.43 -5.74
CA ASP A 325 -25.19 -19.25 -5.09
C ASP A 325 -24.17 -18.61 -4.15
N TRP A 326 -23.77 -17.38 -4.44
CA TRP A 326 -22.77 -16.65 -3.64
C TRP A 326 -23.40 -15.81 -2.53
N LYS A 327 -22.83 -15.82 -1.33
CA LYS A 327 -23.17 -14.88 -0.27
C LYS A 327 -22.42 -13.57 -0.48
N VAL A 328 -23.04 -12.43 -0.15
CA VAL A 328 -22.41 -11.11 -0.28
C VAL A 328 -22.58 -10.30 1.01
N TYR A 329 -21.47 -9.97 1.64
CA TYR A 329 -21.41 -9.06 2.77
C TYR A 329 -20.88 -7.70 2.33
N TYR A 330 -21.48 -6.60 2.80
CA TYR A 330 -21.10 -5.26 2.39
C TYR A 330 -20.34 -4.53 3.49
N ILE A 331 -19.31 -3.77 3.13
CA ILE A 331 -18.64 -2.88 4.08
C ILE A 331 -18.50 -1.49 3.48
N GLY A 332 -19.07 -0.49 4.15
CA GLY A 332 -18.83 0.90 3.81
C GLY A 332 -17.71 1.46 4.69
N PHE A 333 -16.65 1.99 4.07
CA PHE A 333 -15.59 2.72 4.77
C PHE A 333 -15.72 4.22 4.50
N ALA A 334 -16.10 5.01 5.50
CA ALA A 334 -16.28 6.45 5.37
C ALA A 334 -15.53 7.22 6.45
N ALA A 335 -14.47 7.92 6.09
CA ALA A 335 -13.58 8.56 7.06
C ALA A 335 -14.30 9.55 7.98
N GLY A 336 -15.16 10.41 7.41
CA GLY A 336 -16.01 11.37 8.13
C GLY A 336 -17.25 10.78 8.81
N GLY A 337 -17.39 9.46 8.85
CA GLY A 337 -18.53 8.80 9.48
C GLY A 337 -19.73 8.60 8.57
N TRP A 338 -20.88 8.32 9.19
CA TRP A 338 -22.13 7.96 8.52
C TRP A 338 -23.30 8.82 9.00
N THR A 339 -24.18 9.20 8.07
CA THR A 339 -25.44 9.86 8.43
C THR A 339 -26.37 8.93 9.21
N GLU A 340 -27.21 9.47 10.09
CA GLU A 340 -28.20 8.69 10.85
C GLU A 340 -29.18 7.91 9.95
N ASN A 341 -29.50 8.49 8.78
CA ASN A 341 -30.31 7.81 7.78
C ASN A 341 -29.58 6.59 7.20
N ALA A 342 -28.28 6.67 6.96
CA ALA A 342 -27.50 5.54 6.47
C ALA A 342 -27.41 4.43 7.51
N THR A 343 -27.14 4.75 8.78
CA THR A 343 -27.07 3.75 9.86
C THR A 343 -28.41 3.04 10.06
N THR A 344 -29.52 3.77 10.05
CA THR A 344 -30.87 3.21 10.24
C THR A 344 -31.33 2.36 9.05
N ARG A 345 -30.94 2.72 7.82
CA ARG A 345 -31.45 2.07 6.60
C ARG A 345 -30.53 1.02 6.00
N ALA A 346 -29.27 0.95 6.41
CA ALA A 346 -28.30 0.00 5.84
C ALA A 346 -28.84 -1.44 5.84
N GLU A 347 -29.33 -1.92 6.99
CA GLU A 347 -29.87 -3.26 7.12
C GLU A 347 -31.17 -3.46 6.30
N ALA A 348 -32.03 -2.45 6.27
CA ALA A 348 -33.27 -2.49 5.47
C ALA A 348 -32.97 -2.64 3.98
N ILE A 349 -31.91 -2.00 3.47
CA ILE A 349 -31.49 -2.14 2.06
C ILE A 349 -31.04 -3.56 1.75
N ILE A 350 -30.30 -4.17 2.68
CA ILE A 350 -29.88 -5.57 2.55
C ILE A 350 -31.09 -6.49 2.59
N ALA A 351 -32.05 -6.25 3.51
CA ALA A 351 -33.30 -7.00 3.59
C ALA A 351 -34.14 -6.89 2.29
N ASP A 352 -34.31 -5.68 1.76
CA ASP A 352 -34.99 -5.44 0.49
C ASP A 352 -34.28 -6.13 -0.67
N ALA A 353 -32.94 -6.14 -0.66
CA ALA A 353 -32.15 -6.81 -1.68
C ALA A 353 -32.29 -8.34 -1.62
N LYS A 354 -32.50 -8.94 -0.42
CA LYS A 354 -32.82 -10.37 -0.24
C LYS A 354 -34.16 -10.74 -0.89
N LEU A 355 -35.16 -9.86 -0.83
CA LEU A 355 -36.51 -10.12 -1.33
C LEU A 355 -36.65 -10.05 -2.87
N ARG A 356 -35.67 -9.44 -3.56
CA ARG A 356 -35.74 -9.21 -5.01
C ARG A 356 -35.33 -10.46 -5.84
N GLY A 357 -36.23 -11.43 -5.94
CA GLY A 357 -36.23 -12.52 -6.93
C GLY A 357 -35.03 -13.49 -6.90
N ARG A 358 -35.06 -14.54 -7.74
CA ARG A 358 -33.95 -15.52 -7.89
C ARG A 358 -32.71 -14.82 -8.45
N ARG A 359 -31.74 -14.53 -7.60
CA ARG A 359 -30.39 -14.06 -7.94
C ARG A 359 -29.42 -15.21 -7.69
N LYS A 360 -28.33 -15.29 -8.48
CA LYS A 360 -27.18 -16.18 -8.21
C LYS A 360 -26.34 -15.75 -7.00
N TRP A 361 -26.89 -14.87 -6.16
CA TRP A 361 -26.23 -14.35 -4.99
C TRP A 361 -27.24 -13.86 -3.95
N GLN A 362 -26.86 -13.91 -2.67
CA GLN A 362 -27.67 -13.48 -1.54
C GLN A 362 -26.92 -12.47 -0.68
N PRO A 363 -27.46 -11.26 -0.48
CA PRO A 363 -26.91 -10.33 0.48
C PRO A 363 -27.04 -10.92 1.89
N ILE A 364 -25.99 -10.94 2.71
CA ILE A 364 -26.03 -11.54 4.06
C ILE A 364 -25.95 -10.51 5.19
N GLY A 365 -25.28 -9.37 4.98
CA GLY A 365 -25.17 -8.31 5.97
C GLY A 365 -24.43 -7.09 5.46
N VAL A 366 -24.32 -6.08 6.32
CA VAL A 366 -23.60 -4.83 6.05
C VAL A 366 -22.90 -4.35 7.32
N ARG A 367 -21.67 -3.83 7.20
CA ARG A 367 -20.94 -3.12 8.26
C ARG A 367 -20.62 -1.70 7.79
N LEU A 368 -20.81 -0.73 8.66
CA LEU A 368 -20.42 0.65 8.44
C LEU A 368 -19.21 0.93 9.33
N VAL A 369 -18.11 1.35 8.73
CA VAL A 369 -16.84 1.61 9.41
C VAL A 369 -16.45 3.05 9.12
N ASP A 370 -16.11 3.78 10.18
CA ASP A 370 -15.53 5.12 10.10
C ASP A 370 -14.05 5.11 10.49
N LEU A 371 -13.39 6.27 10.36
CA LEU A 371 -11.95 6.36 10.62
C LEU A 371 -11.60 6.04 12.09
N GLU A 372 -12.40 6.52 13.03
CA GLU A 372 -12.16 6.30 14.47
C GLU A 372 -12.32 4.82 14.82
N THR A 373 -13.33 4.15 14.27
CA THR A 373 -13.52 2.70 14.45
C THR A 373 -12.35 1.92 13.85
N LEU A 374 -11.93 2.27 12.63
CA LEU A 374 -10.81 1.60 11.95
C LEU A 374 -9.47 1.80 12.69
N ASP A 375 -9.21 3.00 13.20
CA ASP A 375 -8.01 3.29 14.00
C ASP A 375 -8.00 2.52 15.33
N ALA A 376 -9.14 2.49 16.03
CA ALA A 376 -9.29 1.73 17.27
C ALA A 376 -9.13 0.21 17.06
N ASP A 377 -9.65 -0.31 15.94
CA ASP A 377 -9.49 -1.72 15.57
C ASP A 377 -8.02 -2.06 15.31
N PHE A 378 -7.29 -1.21 14.57
CA PHE A 378 -5.86 -1.40 14.33
C PHE A 378 -5.04 -1.40 15.62
N ASP A 379 -5.34 -0.47 16.53
CA ASP A 379 -4.68 -0.40 17.84
C ASP A 379 -4.93 -1.68 18.65
N ARG A 380 -6.20 -2.09 18.75
CA ARG A 380 -6.63 -3.32 19.43
C ARG A 380 -5.91 -4.55 18.89
N TRP A 381 -5.88 -4.74 17.57
CA TRP A 381 -5.27 -5.92 16.96
C TRP A 381 -3.73 -5.90 16.95
N SER A 382 -3.12 -4.72 17.08
CA SER A 382 -1.67 -4.60 17.20
C SER A 382 -1.15 -5.01 18.58
N GLY A 383 -1.95 -4.84 19.63
CA GLY A 383 -1.60 -5.21 21.01
C GLY A 383 -1.63 -6.73 21.27
N ASP A 384 -2.44 -7.48 20.52
CA ASP A 384 -2.58 -8.94 20.67
C ASP A 384 -1.43 -9.73 19.98
N GLN A 385 -0.49 -9.04 19.32
CA GLN A 385 0.73 -9.65 18.80
C GLN A 385 1.86 -9.58 19.83
N GLU A 386 1.70 -10.24 20.98
CA GLU A 386 2.88 -10.68 21.73
C GLU A 386 3.59 -11.76 20.88
N PRO A 387 4.89 -11.60 20.58
CA PRO A 387 5.63 -12.65 19.88
C PRO A 387 5.76 -13.86 20.81
N GLY A 388 5.05 -14.94 20.47
CA GLY A 388 5.22 -16.26 21.08
C GLY A 388 6.53 -16.93 20.72
#